data_AF-A0A8X6Z076-F1
#
_entry.id   AF-A0A8X6Z076-F1
#
_cell.length_a   1.000
_cell.length_b   1.000
_cell.length_c   1.000
_cell.angle_alpha   90.00
_cell.angle_beta   90.00
_cell.angle_gamma   90.00
#
_symmetry.space_group_name_H-M   'P 1'
#
loop_
_entity.id
_entity.type
_entity.pdbx_description
1 polymer ?
#
loop_
_entity_poly.entity_id
_entity_poly.type
_entity_poly.pdbx_seq_one_letter_code
_entity_poly.pdbx_strand_id
1 'polypeptide(L)'
;MNLKLLYSFIFLFLMLQFEKIFADVSHNLPPMTFYISLSQNANPNIYASLVSELQKNGNYKKINFENLFQTSLQGETSIDQAKSIFEGAMGNLKSFKFWVAATGATLLSSYLLVLYKLKKAEWVLGKTDLWSFWKSEKNIFELASMNEKEFIELLLFEIQAKYTSINAVNDYSTPLGLFFKNIDLEVENIEMYVWLSSKIKQLHLTKIFPIDEKIILGSADRINKLTFLRSKIWNWISKQKAVNSLESL
;
A
#
# COMPACT_ATOMS: atom_id res chain seq x y z
N MET A 1 -12.21 -19.14 -13.89
CA MET A 1 -11.50 -17.95 -13.37
C MET A 1 -10.24 -17.73 -14.20
N ASN A 2 -10.02 -16.53 -14.73
CA ASN A 2 -8.91 -16.28 -15.67
C ASN A 2 -7.58 -16.35 -14.91
N LEU A 3 -6.65 -17.22 -15.35
CA LEU A 3 -5.38 -17.48 -14.65
C LEU A 3 -4.58 -16.18 -14.42
N LYS A 4 -4.66 -15.24 -15.37
CA LYS A 4 -4.06 -13.89 -15.28
C LYS A 4 -4.59 -13.09 -14.08
N LEU A 5 -5.87 -13.24 -13.77
CA LEU A 5 -6.51 -12.54 -12.66
C LEU A 5 -6.00 -13.09 -11.33
N LEU A 6 -5.89 -14.42 -11.21
CA LEU A 6 -5.32 -15.09 -10.03
C LEU A 6 -3.87 -14.63 -9.76
N TYR A 7 -3.01 -14.61 -10.79
CA TYR A 7 -1.64 -14.12 -10.65
C TYR A 7 -1.58 -12.63 -10.26
N SER A 8 -2.48 -11.81 -10.80
CA SER A 8 -2.53 -10.38 -10.45
C SER A 8 -2.92 -10.17 -8.98
N PHE A 9 -3.85 -10.97 -8.46
CA PHE A 9 -4.21 -10.93 -7.03
C PHE A 9 -3.11 -11.46 -6.13
N ILE A 10 -2.44 -12.57 -6.48
CA ILE A 10 -1.31 -13.10 -5.71
C ILE A 10 -0.17 -12.08 -5.68
N PHE A 11 0.13 -11.44 -6.81
CA PHE A 11 1.15 -10.40 -6.89
C PHE A 11 0.78 -9.17 -6.04
N LEU A 12 -0.46 -8.71 -6.10
CA LEU A 12 -0.95 -7.60 -5.26
C LEU A 12 -0.87 -7.95 -3.77
N PHE A 13 -1.25 -9.17 -3.39
CA PHE A 13 -1.14 -9.65 -2.01
C PHE A 13 0.32 -9.68 -1.53
N LEU A 14 1.23 -10.24 -2.32
CA LEU A 14 2.65 -10.26 -1.99
C LEU A 14 3.19 -8.82 -1.84
N MET A 15 2.84 -7.91 -2.73
CA MET A 15 3.23 -6.49 -2.64
C MET A 15 2.74 -5.83 -1.34
N LEU A 16 1.53 -6.13 -0.88
CA LEU A 16 1.00 -5.60 0.39
C LEU A 16 1.70 -6.20 1.62
N GLN A 17 2.12 -7.47 1.55
CA GLN A 17 2.93 -8.09 2.62
C GLN A 17 4.34 -7.47 2.66
N PHE A 18 4.94 -7.19 1.50
CA PHE A 18 6.22 -6.48 1.41
C PHE A 18 6.14 -5.06 1.95
N GLU A 19 5.02 -4.35 1.75
CA GLU A 19 4.80 -3.01 2.30
C GLU A 19 4.76 -3.03 3.85
N LYS A 20 4.15 -4.06 4.47
CA LYS A 20 4.20 -4.24 5.93
C LYS A 20 5.62 -4.45 6.44
N ILE A 21 6.40 -5.27 5.73
CA ILE A 21 7.81 -5.53 6.06
C ILE A 21 8.64 -4.25 5.86
N PHE A 22 8.36 -3.45 4.82
CA PHE A 22 9.04 -2.18 4.57
C PHE A 22 8.63 -1.09 5.56
N ALA A 23 7.37 -1.02 5.99
CA ALA A 23 6.90 -0.06 6.98
C ALA A 23 7.59 -0.27 8.33
N ASP A 24 7.71 -1.53 8.79
CA ASP A 24 8.45 -1.89 10.00
C ASP A 24 9.96 -1.57 9.90
N VAL A 25 10.53 -1.63 8.69
CA VAL A 25 11.94 -1.26 8.43
C VAL A 25 12.13 0.26 8.29
N SER A 26 11.14 0.98 7.77
CA SER A 26 11.20 2.42 7.47
C SER A 26 11.16 3.31 8.71
N HIS A 27 10.62 2.82 9.83
CA HIS A 27 10.68 3.55 11.10
C HIS A 27 12.11 3.69 11.67
N ASN A 28 13.11 3.02 11.08
CA ASN A 28 14.50 3.06 11.53
C ASN A 28 15.52 3.61 10.50
N LEU A 29 15.09 4.15 9.36
CA LEU A 29 16.01 4.64 8.32
C LEU A 29 15.61 6.04 7.78
N PRO A 30 16.58 6.95 7.54
CA PRO A 30 16.29 8.27 6.98
C PRO A 30 15.77 8.17 5.54
N PRO A 31 14.99 9.17 5.08
CA PRO A 31 14.28 9.14 3.80
C PRO A 31 15.25 9.05 2.63
N MET A 32 15.24 7.93 1.92
CA MET A 32 16.08 7.67 0.77
C MET A 32 15.33 8.08 -0.50
N THR A 33 15.79 9.13 -1.17
CA THR A 33 15.33 9.55 -2.50
C THR A 33 15.83 8.55 -3.53
N PHE A 34 14.96 7.69 -4.06
CA PHE A 34 15.31 6.74 -5.11
C PHE A 34 15.18 7.36 -6.50
N TYR A 35 16.33 7.56 -7.18
CA TYR A 35 16.38 7.68 -8.64
C TYR A 35 16.23 6.29 -9.26
N ILE A 36 15.23 6.12 -10.12
CA ILE A 36 15.04 4.91 -10.91
C ILE A 36 16.00 4.97 -12.09
N SER A 37 17.04 4.14 -12.08
CA SER A 37 17.76 3.73 -13.29
C SER A 37 17.43 2.27 -13.60
N LEU A 38 16.84 2.05 -14.77
CA LEU A 38 16.54 0.73 -15.32
C LEU A 38 17.83 0.11 -15.86
N SER A 39 18.36 -0.88 -15.14
CA SER A 39 19.43 -1.75 -15.63
C SER A 39 18.85 -3.08 -16.11
N GLN A 40 18.79 -3.23 -17.42
CA GLN A 40 18.62 -4.49 -18.13
C GLN A 40 19.86 -5.37 -17.90
N ASN A 41 19.81 -6.31 -16.98
CA ASN A 41 20.76 -7.43 -16.97
C ASN A 41 20.21 -8.59 -16.12
N ALA A 42 19.27 -9.34 -16.69
CA ALA A 42 18.92 -10.66 -16.20
C ALA A 42 19.38 -11.68 -17.25
N ASN A 43 20.32 -12.53 -16.84
CA ASN A 43 20.97 -13.54 -17.68
C ASN A 43 19.94 -14.61 -18.12
N PRO A 44 19.69 -14.77 -19.44
CA PRO A 44 18.68 -15.71 -19.96
C PRO A 44 18.98 -17.18 -19.64
N ASN A 45 20.22 -17.51 -19.23
CA ASN A 45 20.61 -18.89 -18.89
C ASN A 45 20.02 -19.39 -17.55
N ILE A 46 19.58 -18.48 -16.67
CA ILE A 46 18.95 -18.86 -15.38
C ILE A 46 17.51 -19.33 -15.59
N TYR A 47 16.80 -18.80 -16.59
CA TYR A 47 15.47 -19.27 -16.95
C TYR A 47 15.50 -20.63 -17.66
N ALA A 48 16.51 -20.89 -18.48
CA ALA A 48 16.66 -22.17 -19.18
C ALA A 48 16.99 -23.31 -18.19
N SER A 49 17.81 -23.07 -17.17
CA SER A 49 18.11 -24.09 -16.15
C SER A 49 16.88 -24.41 -15.30
N LEU A 50 16.11 -23.40 -14.88
CA LEU A 50 14.89 -23.59 -14.07
C LEU A 50 13.80 -24.34 -14.84
N VAL A 51 13.63 -24.07 -16.14
CA VAL A 51 12.64 -24.79 -16.97
C VAL A 51 13.06 -26.23 -17.24
N SER A 52 14.37 -26.49 -17.43
CA SER A 52 14.88 -27.86 -17.60
C SER A 52 14.75 -28.69 -16.32
N GLU A 53 14.90 -28.08 -15.15
CA GLU A 53 14.83 -28.74 -13.84
C GLU A 53 13.37 -29.00 -13.42
N LEU A 54 12.44 -28.11 -13.81
CA LEU A 54 10.99 -28.34 -13.67
C LEU A 54 10.45 -29.39 -14.65
N GLN A 55 11.06 -29.56 -15.83
CA GLN A 55 10.73 -30.67 -16.74
C GLN A 55 11.32 -32.01 -16.28
N LYS A 56 12.52 -32.02 -15.69
CA LYS A 56 13.17 -33.23 -15.17
C LYS A 56 12.50 -33.77 -13.90
N ASN A 57 11.94 -32.87 -13.09
CA ASN A 57 11.14 -33.20 -11.91
C ASN A 57 9.63 -33.14 -12.16
N GLY A 58 9.20 -33.32 -13.41
CA GLY A 58 7.81 -33.52 -13.84
C GLY A 58 7.17 -34.82 -13.32
N ASN A 59 7.49 -35.20 -12.09
CA ASN A 59 6.76 -36.17 -11.28
C ASN A 59 5.50 -35.52 -10.69
N TYR A 60 4.70 -34.87 -11.55
CA TYR A 60 3.27 -35.02 -11.37
C TYR A 60 3.03 -36.48 -11.67
N LYS A 61 2.95 -37.28 -10.60
CA LYS A 61 2.60 -38.69 -10.65
C LYS A 61 1.31 -38.77 -11.46
N LYS A 62 1.43 -38.92 -12.77
CA LYS A 62 0.34 -39.25 -13.67
C LYS A 62 -0.06 -40.61 -13.14
N ILE A 63 -1.08 -40.64 -12.30
CA ILE A 63 -1.61 -41.88 -11.74
C ILE A 63 -1.95 -42.68 -12.98
N ASN A 64 -1.11 -43.67 -13.29
CA ASN A 64 -1.20 -44.43 -14.51
C ASN A 64 -2.36 -45.40 -14.28
N PHE A 65 -3.58 -44.89 -14.48
CA PHE A 65 -4.81 -45.64 -14.24
C PHE A 65 -4.82 -46.96 -15.04
N GLU A 66 -4.14 -46.98 -16.19
CA GLU A 66 -3.89 -48.18 -17.00
C GLU A 66 -3.21 -49.31 -16.20
N ASN A 67 -2.15 -48.99 -15.44
CA ASN A 67 -1.42 -49.99 -14.64
C ASN A 67 -2.21 -50.43 -13.41
N LEU A 68 -3.05 -49.56 -12.84
CA LEU A 68 -3.95 -49.94 -11.73
C LEU A 68 -5.07 -50.88 -12.20
N PHE A 69 -5.56 -50.70 -13.43
CA PHE A 69 -6.61 -51.53 -14.00
C PHE A 69 -6.09 -52.93 -14.38
N GLN A 70 -4.90 -53.00 -14.97
CA GLN A 70 -4.27 -54.28 -15.35
C GLN A 70 -3.91 -55.15 -14.13
N THR A 71 -3.45 -54.55 -13.02
CA THR A 71 -3.14 -55.32 -11.79
C THR A 71 -4.39 -55.82 -11.06
N SER A 72 -5.55 -55.18 -11.23
CA SER A 72 -6.82 -55.66 -10.66
C SER A 72 -7.43 -56.87 -11.40
N LEU A 73 -6.97 -57.14 -12.64
CA LEU A 73 -7.49 -58.21 -13.49
C LEU A 73 -6.71 -59.53 -13.36
N GLN A 74 -5.54 -59.53 -12.73
CA GLN A 74 -4.70 -60.71 -12.53
C GLN A 74 -4.47 -61.01 -11.05
N GLY A 75 -5.46 -61.64 -10.40
CA GLY A 75 -5.28 -62.45 -9.19
C GLY A 75 -5.10 -61.70 -7.87
N GLU A 76 -6.05 -61.91 -6.95
CA GLU A 76 -5.92 -61.71 -5.49
C GLU A 76 -5.04 -60.54 -5.00
N THR A 77 -5.19 -59.34 -5.57
CA THR A 77 -4.78 -58.14 -4.83
C THR A 77 -5.66 -58.09 -3.59
N SER A 78 -5.06 -58.36 -2.43
CA SER A 78 -5.75 -58.34 -1.15
C SER A 78 -6.55 -57.04 -1.04
N ILE A 79 -7.79 -57.14 -0.56
CA ILE A 79 -8.70 -55.99 -0.35
C ILE A 79 -7.98 -54.84 0.37
N ASP A 80 -7.01 -55.17 1.23
CA ASP A 80 -6.17 -54.24 1.98
C ASP A 80 -5.24 -53.38 1.10
N GLN A 81 -4.67 -53.92 0.02
CA GLN A 81 -3.85 -53.14 -0.92
C GLN A 81 -4.71 -52.14 -1.71
N ALA A 82 -5.87 -52.56 -2.20
CA ALA A 82 -6.82 -51.65 -2.86
C ALA A 82 -7.32 -50.55 -1.90
N LYS A 83 -7.59 -50.91 -0.64
CA LYS A 83 -8.00 -49.97 0.40
C LYS A 83 -6.91 -48.93 0.71
N SER A 84 -5.65 -49.34 0.86
CA SER A 84 -4.55 -48.41 1.14
C SER A 84 -4.28 -47.41 0.01
N ILE A 85 -4.39 -47.84 -1.26
CA ILE A 85 -4.27 -46.95 -2.43
C ILE A 85 -5.44 -45.96 -2.48
N PHE A 86 -6.66 -46.43 -2.21
CA PHE A 86 -7.85 -45.59 -2.16
C PHE A 86 -7.79 -44.57 -1.00
N GLU A 87 -7.35 -44.98 0.19
CA GLU A 87 -7.13 -44.10 1.34
C GLU A 87 -6.05 -43.05 1.05
N GLY A 88 -4.94 -43.42 0.39
CA GLY A 88 -3.90 -42.47 -0.04
C GLY A 88 -4.38 -41.45 -1.08
N ALA A 89 -5.18 -41.89 -2.06
CA ALA A 89 -5.80 -40.99 -3.04
C ALA A 89 -6.83 -40.05 -2.39
N MET A 90 -7.64 -40.55 -1.45
CA MET A 90 -8.63 -39.76 -0.74
C MET A 90 -7.99 -38.76 0.23
N GLY A 91 -6.84 -39.09 0.84
CA GLY A 91 -6.01 -38.17 1.63
C GLY A 91 -5.50 -36.98 0.81
N ASN A 92 -5.03 -37.23 -0.42
CA ASN A 92 -4.58 -36.17 -1.34
C ASN A 92 -5.71 -35.26 -1.85
N LEU A 93 -6.94 -35.78 -1.96
CA LEU A 93 -8.10 -34.96 -2.31
C LEU A 93 -8.54 -34.05 -1.15
N LYS A 94 -8.43 -34.51 0.10
CA LYS A 94 -8.71 -33.67 1.29
C LYS A 94 -7.69 -32.55 1.41
N SER A 95 -6.40 -32.84 1.22
CA SER A 95 -5.36 -31.81 1.21
C SER A 95 -5.55 -30.82 0.07
N PHE A 96 -5.92 -31.27 -1.14
CA PHE A 96 -6.23 -30.37 -2.26
C PHE A 96 -7.42 -29.43 -1.98
N LYS A 97 -8.53 -29.95 -1.43
CA LYS A 97 -9.68 -29.12 -1.03
C LYS A 97 -9.29 -28.06 0.01
N PHE A 98 -8.45 -28.43 0.98
CA PHE A 98 -7.92 -27.51 1.97
C PHE A 98 -7.06 -26.41 1.33
N TRP A 99 -6.17 -26.74 0.40
CA TRP A 99 -5.37 -25.74 -0.33
C TRP A 99 -6.22 -24.79 -1.16
N VAL A 100 -7.26 -25.28 -1.85
CA VAL A 100 -8.19 -24.44 -2.59
C VAL A 100 -8.97 -23.50 -1.65
N ALA A 101 -9.42 -24.00 -0.49
CA ALA A 101 -10.09 -23.18 0.50
C ALA A 101 -9.16 -22.11 1.11
N ALA A 102 -7.92 -22.47 1.45
CA ALA A 102 -6.92 -21.58 2.02
C ALA A 102 -6.50 -20.46 1.04
N THR A 103 -6.29 -20.80 -0.23
CA THR A 103 -6.00 -19.82 -1.28
C THR A 103 -7.19 -18.89 -1.52
N GLY A 104 -8.41 -19.43 -1.59
CA GLY A 104 -9.63 -18.63 -1.69
C GLY A 104 -9.80 -17.64 -0.53
N ALA A 105 -9.58 -18.09 0.71
CA ALA A 105 -9.66 -17.24 1.90
C ALA A 105 -8.61 -16.12 1.89
N THR A 106 -7.39 -16.41 1.44
CA THR A 106 -6.29 -15.45 1.35
C THR A 106 -6.56 -14.38 0.28
N LEU A 107 -7.09 -14.78 -0.88
CA LEU A 107 -7.50 -13.85 -1.92
C LEU A 107 -8.62 -12.93 -1.43
N LEU A 108 -9.63 -13.50 -0.78
CA LEU A 108 -10.75 -12.72 -0.25
C LEU A 108 -10.29 -11.72 0.83
N SER A 109 -9.44 -12.15 1.76
CA SER A 109 -8.91 -11.25 2.80
C SER A 109 -8.04 -10.14 2.22
N SER A 110 -7.21 -10.45 1.22
CA SER A 110 -6.41 -9.46 0.50
C SER A 110 -7.28 -8.42 -0.21
N TYR A 111 -8.34 -8.87 -0.88
CA TYR A 111 -9.30 -8.02 -1.56
C TYR A 111 -9.98 -7.05 -0.57
N LEU A 112 -10.49 -7.58 0.54
CA LEU A 112 -11.14 -6.77 1.57
C LEU A 112 -10.19 -5.76 2.20
N LEU A 113 -8.92 -6.13 2.42
CA LEU A 113 -7.91 -5.22 2.97
C LEU A 113 -7.63 -4.05 2.01
N VAL A 114 -7.42 -4.32 0.72
CA VAL A 114 -7.18 -3.27 -0.29
C VAL A 114 -8.40 -2.37 -0.42
N LEU A 115 -9.59 -2.96 -0.49
CA LEU A 115 -10.84 -2.22 -0.58
C LEU A 115 -11.04 -1.32 0.65
N TYR A 116 -10.75 -1.83 1.84
CA TYR A 116 -10.79 -1.06 3.08
C TYR A 116 -9.79 0.10 3.06
N LYS A 117 -8.52 -0.14 2.69
CA LYS A 117 -7.51 0.92 2.58
C LYS A 117 -7.95 2.00 1.59
N LEU A 118 -8.43 1.61 0.41
CA LEU A 118 -8.87 2.52 -0.65
C LEU A 118 -10.06 3.38 -0.18
N LYS A 119 -11.08 2.76 0.42
CA LYS A 119 -12.27 3.46 0.92
C LYS A 119 -11.98 4.34 2.13
N LYS A 120 -11.11 3.90 3.03
CA LYS A 120 -10.65 4.72 4.15
C LYS A 120 -9.93 5.97 3.65
N ALA A 121 -8.99 5.81 2.72
CA ALA A 121 -8.26 6.94 2.12
C ALA A 121 -9.21 7.89 1.38
N GLU A 122 -10.11 7.36 0.54
CA GLU A 122 -11.14 8.16 -0.14
C GLU A 122 -11.99 8.96 0.86
N TRP A 123 -12.46 8.32 1.94
CA TRP A 123 -13.23 8.98 2.97
C TRP A 123 -12.44 10.07 3.70
N VAL A 124 -11.18 9.81 4.04
CA VAL A 124 -10.30 10.81 4.67
C VAL A 124 -10.08 11.99 3.73
N LEU A 125 -9.71 11.73 2.47
CA LEU A 125 -9.39 12.74 1.46
C LEU A 125 -10.61 13.50 0.93
N GLY A 126 -11.81 12.98 1.16
CA GLY A 126 -13.08 13.64 0.85
C GLY A 126 -13.52 14.66 1.89
N LYS A 127 -12.85 14.75 3.05
CA LYS A 127 -13.20 15.74 4.07
C LYS A 127 -12.75 17.14 3.67
N THR A 128 -13.59 18.13 3.95
CA THR A 128 -13.33 19.56 3.66
C THR A 128 -12.54 20.26 4.76
N ASP A 129 -12.35 19.62 5.92
CA ASP A 129 -11.63 20.16 7.07
C ASP A 129 -10.13 19.85 7.03
N LEU A 130 -9.61 19.29 5.94
CA LEU A 130 -8.19 19.00 5.78
C LEU A 130 -7.36 20.26 5.49
N TRP A 131 -6.04 20.18 5.70
CA TRP A 131 -5.16 21.31 5.46
C TRP A 131 -4.92 21.58 3.97
N SER A 132 -5.05 20.59 3.09
CA SER A 132 -5.04 20.85 1.64
C SER A 132 -6.23 21.69 1.16
N PHE A 133 -7.33 21.70 1.91
CA PHE A 133 -8.51 22.54 1.66
C PHE A 133 -8.45 23.92 2.35
N TRP A 134 -7.41 24.20 3.13
CA TRP A 134 -7.22 25.51 3.74
C TRP A 134 -7.15 26.60 2.65
N LYS A 135 -8.05 27.59 2.69
CA LYS A 135 -8.25 28.57 1.60
C LYS A 135 -8.41 27.88 0.24
N SER A 136 -9.39 26.98 0.12
CA SER A 136 -9.65 26.18 -1.09
C SER A 136 -9.89 27.03 -2.35
N GLU A 137 -10.37 28.25 -2.18
CA GLU A 137 -10.60 29.26 -3.21
C GLU A 137 -9.30 29.86 -3.77
N LYS A 138 -8.17 29.69 -3.07
CA LYS A 138 -6.87 30.19 -3.49
C LYS A 138 -5.96 29.07 -4.00
N ASN A 139 -5.36 29.30 -5.17
CA ASN A 139 -4.31 28.44 -5.70
C ASN A 139 -2.96 28.71 -4.99
N ILE A 140 -1.96 27.85 -5.23
CA ILE A 140 -0.64 27.97 -4.57
C ILE A 140 0.08 29.29 -4.92
N PHE A 141 -0.09 29.80 -6.14
CA PHE A 141 0.54 31.05 -6.59
C PHE A 141 -0.08 32.28 -5.90
N GLU A 142 -1.40 32.27 -5.70
CA GLU A 142 -2.13 33.29 -4.96
C GLU A 142 -1.74 33.29 -3.48
N LEU A 143 -1.60 32.10 -2.88
CA LEU A 143 -1.08 31.97 -1.51
C LEU A 143 0.36 32.47 -1.40
N ALA A 144 1.21 32.19 -2.40
CA ALA A 144 2.58 32.67 -2.44
C ALA A 144 2.68 34.19 -2.64
N SER A 145 1.67 34.81 -3.24
CA SER A 145 1.59 36.26 -3.46
C SER A 145 1.09 37.04 -2.24
N MET A 146 0.57 36.36 -1.22
CA MET A 146 0.18 37.01 0.04
C MET A 146 1.40 37.59 0.76
N ASN A 147 1.21 38.70 1.47
CA ASN A 147 2.25 39.25 2.33
C ASN A 147 2.69 38.16 3.35
N GLU A 148 4.00 37.93 3.48
CA GLU A 148 4.51 36.83 4.32
C GLU A 148 4.04 36.95 5.77
N LYS A 149 4.01 38.16 6.33
CA LYS A 149 3.58 38.39 7.72
C LYS A 149 2.10 38.06 7.89
N GLU A 150 1.25 38.61 7.02
CA GLU A 150 -0.20 38.36 7.03
C GLU A 150 -0.53 36.88 6.85
N PHE A 151 0.15 36.21 5.91
CA PHE A 151 -0.02 34.78 5.67
C PHE A 151 0.28 33.95 6.92
N ILE A 152 1.41 34.22 7.57
CA ILE A 152 1.83 33.46 8.76
C ILE A 152 0.89 33.73 9.94
N GLU A 153 0.50 34.99 10.17
CA GLU A 153 -0.44 35.35 11.24
C GLU A 153 -1.79 34.63 11.06
N LEU A 154 -2.33 34.63 9.84
CA LEU A 154 -3.59 33.95 9.54
C LEU A 154 -3.47 32.43 9.70
N LEU A 155 -2.38 31.83 9.22
CA LEU A 155 -2.15 30.39 9.35
C LEU A 155 -1.96 29.98 10.82
N LEU A 156 -1.19 30.73 11.60
CA LEU A 156 -1.02 30.48 13.04
C LEU A 156 -2.34 30.59 13.80
N PHE A 157 -3.16 31.60 13.48
CA PHE A 157 -4.48 31.77 14.06
C PHE A 157 -5.36 30.54 13.79
N GLU A 158 -5.41 30.06 12.54
CA GLU A 158 -6.22 28.88 12.21
C GLU A 158 -5.68 27.58 12.82
N ILE A 159 -4.35 27.43 12.94
CA ILE A 159 -3.72 26.30 13.65
C ILE A 159 -4.16 26.30 15.11
N GLN A 160 -4.10 27.45 15.79
CA GLN A 160 -4.55 27.57 17.17
C GLN A 160 -6.05 27.31 17.28
N ALA A 161 -6.87 27.93 16.44
CA ALA A 161 -8.32 27.73 16.45
C ALA A 161 -8.71 26.24 16.28
N LYS A 162 -7.94 25.49 15.49
CA LYS A 162 -8.21 24.06 15.23
C LYS A 162 -7.73 23.12 16.33
N TYR A 163 -6.62 23.44 17.02
CA TYR A 163 -5.96 22.50 17.93
C TYR A 163 -5.90 22.94 19.39
N THR A 164 -6.26 24.19 19.71
CA THR A 164 -6.27 24.65 21.10
C THR A 164 -7.37 23.93 21.89
N SER A 165 -6.95 23.21 22.92
CA SER A 165 -7.86 22.58 23.88
C SER A 165 -8.36 23.62 24.88
N ILE A 166 -9.62 23.50 25.31
CA ILE A 166 -10.25 24.36 26.32
C ILE A 166 -9.40 24.43 27.61
N ASN A 167 -8.66 23.36 27.91
CA ASN A 167 -7.91 23.23 29.14
C ASN A 167 -6.46 23.77 29.07
N ALA A 168 -5.96 24.16 27.89
CA ALA A 168 -4.56 24.52 27.68
C ALA A 168 -4.38 25.72 26.73
N VAL A 169 -5.06 26.83 27.05
CA VAL A 169 -5.06 28.05 26.21
C VAL A 169 -3.66 28.67 26.04
N ASN A 170 -2.77 28.47 27.00
CA ASN A 170 -1.41 29.05 26.98
C ASN A 170 -0.37 28.18 26.25
N ASP A 171 -0.75 27.00 25.73
CA ASP A 171 0.19 26.12 25.04
C ASP A 171 0.22 26.39 23.53
N TYR A 172 1.22 27.15 23.11
CA TYR A 172 1.45 27.49 21.70
C TYR A 172 2.21 26.38 20.93
N SER A 173 2.84 25.45 21.64
CA SER A 173 3.74 24.46 21.04
C SER A 173 3.00 23.22 20.53
N THR A 174 2.02 22.73 21.30
CA THR A 174 1.23 21.55 20.94
C THR A 174 0.42 21.73 19.65
N PRO A 175 -0.29 22.86 19.42
CA PRO A 175 -0.99 23.10 18.15
C PRO A 175 -0.09 23.00 16.92
N LEU A 176 1.13 23.52 17.00
CA LEU A 176 2.11 23.44 15.91
C LEU A 176 2.58 22.01 15.67
N GLY A 177 2.87 21.25 16.73
CA GLY A 177 3.23 19.83 16.62
C GLY A 177 2.12 18.99 15.97
N LEU A 178 0.87 19.22 16.38
CA LEU A 178 -0.31 18.56 15.80
C LEU A 178 -0.56 18.98 14.35
N PHE A 179 -0.29 20.23 14.01
CA PHE A 179 -0.35 20.72 12.63
C PHE A 179 0.61 19.95 11.72
N PHE A 180 1.90 19.88 12.07
CA PHE A 180 2.89 19.15 11.27
C PHE A 180 2.54 17.66 11.14
N LYS A 181 2.15 17.03 12.25
CA LYS A 181 1.71 15.62 12.23
C LYS A 181 0.54 15.40 11.29
N ASN A 182 -0.46 16.29 11.31
CA ASN A 182 -1.63 16.15 10.44
C ASN A 182 -1.31 16.44 8.97
N ILE A 183 -0.40 17.37 8.67
CA ILE A 183 0.13 17.54 7.31
C ILE A 183 0.80 16.25 6.82
N ASP A 184 1.68 15.67 7.64
CA ASP A 184 2.43 14.46 7.25
C ASP A 184 1.49 13.27 7.02
N LEU A 185 0.52 13.07 7.91
CA LEU A 185 -0.52 12.05 7.73
C LEU A 185 -1.37 12.30 6.48
N GLU A 186 -1.68 13.55 6.17
CA GLU A 186 -2.46 13.88 4.97
C GLU A 186 -1.67 13.57 3.70
N VAL A 187 -0.38 13.94 3.64
CA VAL A 187 0.53 13.60 2.54
C VAL A 187 0.63 12.07 2.37
N GLU A 188 0.88 11.33 3.45
CA GLU A 188 0.98 9.87 3.43
C GLU A 188 -0.30 9.22 2.87
N ASN A 189 -1.48 9.71 3.29
CA ASN A 189 -2.76 9.21 2.77
C ASN A 189 -2.94 9.49 1.27
N ILE A 190 -2.53 10.67 0.79
CA ILE A 190 -2.59 11.01 -0.64
C ILE A 190 -1.64 10.11 -1.44
N GLU A 191 -0.38 9.99 -1.03
CA GLU A 191 0.63 9.18 -1.71
C GLU A 191 0.24 7.70 -1.76
N MET A 192 -0.25 7.16 -0.64
CA MET A 192 -0.76 5.79 -0.56
C MET A 192 -1.94 5.56 -1.50
N TYR A 193 -2.89 6.50 -1.57
CA TYR A 193 -4.04 6.39 -2.48
C TYR A 193 -3.60 6.40 -3.95
N VAL A 194 -2.70 7.31 -4.32
CA VAL A 194 -2.15 7.41 -5.69
C VAL A 194 -1.38 6.15 -6.05
N TRP A 195 -0.54 5.66 -5.15
CA TRP A 195 0.24 4.44 -5.36
C TRP A 195 -0.66 3.22 -5.54
N LEU A 196 -1.62 2.98 -4.63
CA LEU A 196 -2.57 1.86 -4.74
C LEU A 196 -3.37 1.94 -6.04
N SER A 197 -3.90 3.12 -6.36
CA SER A 197 -4.68 3.33 -7.58
C SER A 197 -3.86 3.06 -8.83
N SER A 198 -2.59 3.50 -8.87
CA SER A 198 -1.67 3.21 -9.97
C SER A 198 -1.44 1.71 -10.13
N LYS A 199 -1.23 0.97 -9.02
CA LYS A 199 -1.08 -0.50 -9.06
C LYS A 199 -2.34 -1.20 -9.54
N ILE A 200 -3.51 -0.80 -9.08
CA ILE A 200 -4.80 -1.35 -9.53
C ILE A 200 -4.99 -1.13 -11.04
N LYS A 201 -4.63 0.06 -11.56
CA LYS A 201 -4.68 0.38 -12.99
C LYS A 201 -3.69 -0.46 -13.80
N GLN A 202 -2.44 -0.57 -13.36
CA GLN A 202 -1.41 -1.41 -14.00
C GLN A 202 -1.82 -2.88 -14.10
N LEU A 203 -2.56 -3.39 -13.11
CA LEU A 203 -3.07 -4.76 -13.08
C LEU A 203 -4.42 -4.92 -13.80
N HIS A 204 -4.97 -3.85 -14.40
CA HIS A 204 -6.28 -3.83 -15.04
C HIS A 204 -7.45 -4.28 -14.11
N LEU A 205 -7.34 -3.99 -12.81
CA LEU A 205 -8.33 -4.38 -11.79
C LEU A 205 -9.35 -3.25 -11.49
N THR A 206 -9.41 -2.21 -12.33
CA THR A 206 -10.30 -1.05 -12.15
C THR A 206 -11.79 -1.37 -12.19
N LYS A 207 -12.18 -2.51 -12.80
CA LYS A 207 -13.57 -2.98 -12.78
C LYS A 207 -14.02 -3.52 -11.42
N ILE A 208 -13.06 -3.95 -10.59
CA ILE A 208 -13.32 -4.61 -9.31
C ILE A 208 -13.12 -3.62 -8.16
N PHE A 209 -12.09 -2.77 -8.25
CA PHE A 209 -11.80 -1.76 -7.24
C PHE A 209 -12.28 -0.38 -7.68
N PRO A 210 -13.17 0.28 -6.90
CA PRO A 210 -13.66 1.61 -7.23
C PRO A 210 -12.57 2.66 -6.97
N ILE A 211 -12.11 3.33 -8.02
CA ILE A 211 -11.13 4.42 -7.94
C ILE A 211 -11.83 5.74 -8.29
N ASP A 212 -11.62 6.77 -7.47
CA ASP A 212 -12.02 8.13 -7.80
C ASP A 212 -10.87 8.86 -8.49
N GLU A 213 -11.01 9.04 -9.80
CA GLU A 213 -10.04 9.74 -10.64
C GLU A 213 -9.84 11.20 -10.24
N LYS A 214 -10.85 11.85 -9.64
CA LYS A 214 -10.74 13.26 -9.23
C LYS A 214 -9.72 13.44 -8.12
N ILE A 215 -9.66 12.49 -7.18
CA ILE A 215 -8.68 12.51 -6.08
C ILE A 215 -7.26 12.36 -6.65
N ILE A 216 -7.08 11.48 -7.64
CA ILE A 216 -5.77 11.26 -8.28
C ILE A 216 -5.32 12.51 -9.03
N LEU A 217 -6.20 13.11 -9.83
CA LEU A 217 -5.86 14.30 -10.62
C LEU A 217 -5.48 15.49 -9.74
N GLY A 218 -6.15 15.68 -8.59
CA GLY A 218 -5.85 16.76 -7.66
C GLY A 218 -4.73 16.46 -6.65
N SER A 219 -4.19 15.25 -6.63
CA SER A 219 -3.24 14.81 -5.59
C SER A 219 -1.95 15.63 -5.56
N ALA A 220 -1.37 15.91 -6.73
CA ALA A 220 -0.13 16.68 -6.86
C ALA A 220 -0.30 18.10 -6.31
N ASP A 221 -1.39 18.78 -6.66
CA ASP A 221 -1.68 20.13 -6.17
C ASP A 221 -1.87 20.17 -4.65
N ARG A 222 -2.56 19.16 -4.10
CA ARG A 222 -2.74 19.02 -2.64
C ARG A 222 -1.40 18.82 -1.93
N ILE A 223 -0.54 17.93 -2.42
CA ILE A 223 0.79 17.70 -1.84
C ILE A 223 1.62 18.99 -1.91
N ASN A 224 1.68 19.64 -3.07
CA ASN A 224 2.43 20.90 -3.24
C ASN A 224 1.95 21.97 -2.27
N LYS A 225 0.63 22.11 -2.09
CA LYS A 225 0.04 23.04 -1.12
C LYS A 225 0.44 22.69 0.30
N LEU A 226 0.31 21.43 0.73
CA LEU A 226 0.70 20.96 2.06
C LEU A 226 2.20 21.20 2.34
N THR A 227 3.08 20.86 1.40
CA THR A 227 4.52 21.13 1.49
C THR A 227 4.81 22.63 1.59
N PHE A 228 4.09 23.46 0.83
CA PHE A 228 4.22 24.91 0.92
C PHE A 228 3.83 25.42 2.33
N LEU A 229 2.68 25.01 2.87
CA LEU A 229 2.27 25.39 4.23
C LEU A 229 3.31 25.00 5.27
N ARG A 230 3.77 23.74 5.21
CA ARG A 230 4.82 23.20 6.09
C ARG A 230 6.09 24.05 6.03
N SER A 231 6.57 24.35 4.82
CA SER A 231 7.80 25.11 4.62
C SER A 231 7.71 26.54 5.17
N LYS A 232 6.56 27.21 5.01
CA LYS A 232 6.35 28.57 5.49
C LYS A 232 6.42 28.65 7.01
N ILE A 233 5.74 27.75 7.72
CA ILE A 233 5.81 27.69 9.18
C ILE A 233 7.21 27.30 9.65
N TRP A 234 7.86 26.32 9.02
CA TRP A 234 9.22 25.91 9.40
C TRP A 234 10.23 27.06 9.27
N ASN A 235 10.17 27.81 8.16
CA ASN A 235 11.02 28.97 7.94
C ASN A 235 10.75 30.07 8.97
N TRP A 236 9.48 30.30 9.32
CA TRP A 236 9.13 31.25 10.37
C TRP A 236 9.69 30.85 11.74
N ILE A 237 9.53 29.59 12.16
CA ILE A 237 10.09 29.07 13.42
C ILE A 237 11.62 29.28 13.45
N SER A 238 12.29 29.00 12.32
CA SER A 238 13.73 29.16 12.19
C SER A 238 14.18 30.63 12.35
N LYS A 239 13.43 31.58 11.77
CA LYS A 239 13.67 33.02 11.93
C LYS A 239 13.48 33.46 13.39
N GLN A 240 12.42 33.02 14.06
CA GLN A 240 12.15 33.36 15.47
C GLN A 240 13.26 32.86 16.39
N LYS A 241 13.74 31.62 16.17
CA LYS A 241 14.85 31.06 16.94
C LYS A 241 16.12 31.89 16.79
N ALA A 242 16.42 32.40 15.60
CA ALA A 242 17.57 33.25 15.35
C ALA A 242 17.45 34.60 16.08
N VAL A 243 16.28 35.25 16.05
CA VAL A 243 16.04 36.51 16.76
C VAL A 243 16.23 36.36 18.27
N ASN A 244 15.61 35.35 18.87
CA ASN A 244 15.71 35.10 20.31
C ASN A 244 17.15 34.81 20.76
N SER A 245 17.98 34.21 19.88
CA SER A 245 19.39 33.96 20.20
C SER A 245 20.26 35.23 20.18
N LEU A 246 19.83 36.27 19.47
CA LEU A 246 20.52 37.57 19.46
C LEU A 246 20.13 38.43 20.66
N GLU A 247 18.89 38.34 21.13
CA GLU A 247 18.41 39.08 22.31
C GLU A 247 18.98 38.56 23.63
N SER A 248 19.52 37.34 23.65
CA SER A 248 20.15 36.74 24.83
C SER A 248 21.63 37.09 25.03
N LEU A 249 22.24 37.85 24.12
CA LEU A 249 23.64 38.31 24.16
C LEU A 249 23.73 39.74 24.70
#